data_AF-A0A6J1THW1-F1
#
_entry.id   AF-A0A6J1THW1-F1
#
_cell.length_a   1.000
_cell.length_b   1.000
_cell.length_c   1.000
_cell.angle_alpha   90.00
_cell.angle_beta   90.00
_cell.angle_gamma   90.00
#
_symmetry.space_group_name_H-M   'P 1'
#
loop_
_entity.id
_entity.type
_entity.pdbx_description
1 polymer ?
#
loop_
_entity_poly.entity_id
_entity_poly.type
_entity_poly.pdbx_seq_one_letter_code
_entity_poly.pdbx_strand_id
1 'polypeptide(L)'
;MSSLEELDVEEHCRSQKSRYGQWDQSGKMEAKLNLLDSDRLHKVRKLLSLDCNDDHIWAQQLLEQLTPQLEEVQLWNVRKCHLMCLENMPHLRKLQVEGWHEELDTEPYIFKERGGSMNGIEFLHVFLPKETSLSLIAAHGQSLKELELFVGLKLRLNGRQWISKDLAKRLWSCGLHNMSGLVLRRGDEREGFHPTDRCEAQVKCLKSKLPWISVYCDKCESIPW
;
A
#
# COMPACT_ATOMS: atom_id res chain seq x y z
N MET A 1 -16.86 18.90 -13.52
CA MET A 1 -15.95 18.03 -12.74
C MET A 1 -14.59 18.14 -13.39
N SER A 2 -13.63 18.80 -12.76
CA SER A 2 -12.26 18.88 -13.27
C SER A 2 -11.72 17.45 -13.34
N SER A 3 -11.23 17.00 -14.49
CA SER A 3 -10.54 15.71 -14.55
C SER A 3 -9.34 15.78 -13.61
N LEU A 4 -9.32 14.94 -12.58
CA LEU A 4 -8.14 14.78 -11.75
C LEU A 4 -6.99 14.36 -12.68
N GLU A 5 -5.85 15.06 -12.64
CA GLU A 5 -4.70 14.60 -13.41
C GLU A 5 -4.13 13.35 -12.71
N GLU A 6 -4.09 12.26 -13.46
CA GLU A 6 -3.52 10.98 -13.07
C GLU A 6 -2.15 10.85 -13.71
N LEU A 7 -1.18 10.38 -12.93
CA LEU A 7 0.16 10.06 -13.39
C LEU A 7 0.41 8.58 -13.14
N ASP A 8 0.29 7.76 -14.19
CA ASP A 8 0.86 6.41 -14.21
C ASP A 8 2.32 6.51 -14.68
N VAL A 9 3.24 6.22 -13.78
CA VAL A 9 4.69 6.38 -14.03
C VAL A 9 5.19 5.36 -15.04
N GLU A 10 4.69 4.13 -15.00
CA GLU A 10 5.08 3.10 -15.94
C GLU A 10 4.59 3.41 -17.34
N GLU A 11 3.31 3.80 -17.48
CA GLU A 11 2.74 4.19 -18.77
C GLU A 11 3.44 5.43 -19.32
N HIS A 12 3.74 6.42 -18.46
CA HIS A 12 4.50 7.60 -18.85
C HIS A 12 5.87 7.20 -19.41
N CYS A 13 6.64 6.38 -18.69
CA CYS A 13 7.95 5.91 -19.14
C CYS A 13 7.87 5.07 -20.44
N ARG A 14 6.85 4.21 -20.58
CA ARG A 14 6.62 3.41 -21.79
C ARG A 14 6.24 4.28 -22.99
N SER A 15 5.41 5.30 -22.82
CA SER A 15 5.00 6.21 -23.89
C SER A 15 6.19 7.00 -24.45
N GLN A 16 7.10 7.44 -23.57
CA GLN A 16 8.32 8.13 -23.97
C GLN A 16 9.29 7.17 -24.68
N LYS A 17 9.37 5.89 -24.27
CA LYS A 17 10.12 4.84 -24.99
C LYS A 17 9.68 4.68 -26.44
N SER A 18 8.37 4.71 -26.68
CA SER A 18 7.85 4.60 -28.04
C SER A 18 8.23 5.77 -28.94
N ARG A 19 8.50 6.96 -28.37
CA ARG A 19 8.88 8.16 -29.13
C ARG A 19 10.36 8.21 -29.48
N TYR A 20 11.23 7.65 -28.64
CA TYR A 20 12.69 7.82 -28.76
C TYR A 20 13.47 6.51 -29.02
N GLY A 21 12.81 5.34 -29.05
CA GLY A 21 13.46 4.05 -29.26
C GLY A 21 13.90 3.37 -27.96
N GLN A 22 14.84 2.42 -28.05
CA GLN A 22 15.30 1.64 -26.89
C GLN A 22 16.16 2.54 -25.98
N TRP A 23 15.66 2.87 -24.78
CA TRP A 23 16.41 3.68 -23.82
C TRP A 23 17.70 3.00 -23.37
N ASP A 24 18.80 3.73 -23.46
CA ASP A 24 19.94 3.52 -22.57
C ASP A 24 19.66 4.13 -21.18
N GLN A 25 20.59 4.00 -20.24
CA GLN A 25 20.43 4.55 -18.90
C GLN A 25 20.35 6.08 -18.89
N SER A 26 20.99 6.74 -19.86
CA SER A 26 21.07 8.21 -19.93
C SER A 26 19.71 8.81 -20.22
N GLY A 27 19.01 8.31 -21.24
CA GLY A 27 17.70 8.86 -21.57
C GLY A 27 16.65 8.59 -20.46
N LYS A 28 16.71 7.44 -19.77
CA LYS A 28 15.82 7.20 -18.62
C LYS A 28 16.00 8.26 -17.53
N MET A 29 17.23 8.69 -17.29
CA MET A 29 17.52 9.75 -16.32
C MET A 29 16.99 11.11 -16.80
N GLU A 30 17.18 11.45 -18.06
CA GLU A 30 16.67 12.71 -18.62
C GLU A 30 15.15 12.80 -18.56
N ALA A 31 14.43 11.72 -18.90
CA ALA A 31 12.97 11.67 -18.79
C ALA A 31 12.48 11.88 -17.35
N LYS A 32 13.19 11.30 -16.37
CA LYS A 32 12.91 11.45 -14.95
C LYS A 32 13.10 12.88 -14.46
N LEU A 33 14.17 13.54 -14.88
CA LEU A 33 14.44 14.95 -14.56
C LEU A 33 13.37 15.86 -15.19
N ASN A 34 13.06 15.65 -16.47
CA ASN A 34 12.00 16.41 -17.16
C ASN A 34 10.63 16.24 -16.51
N LEU A 35 10.35 15.08 -15.92
CA LEU A 35 9.11 14.86 -15.17
C LEU A 35 9.11 15.64 -13.85
N LEU A 36 10.22 15.65 -13.10
CA LEU A 36 10.37 16.44 -11.86
C LEU A 36 10.29 17.96 -12.10
N ASP A 37 10.73 18.43 -13.26
CA ASP A 37 10.64 19.84 -13.66
C ASP A 37 9.30 20.18 -14.31
N SER A 38 8.38 19.22 -14.42
CA SER A 38 7.11 19.45 -15.09
C SER A 38 6.16 20.28 -14.21
N ASP A 39 5.75 21.44 -14.72
CA ASP A 39 4.66 22.22 -14.16
C ASP A 39 3.37 21.40 -14.00
N ARG A 40 3.21 20.25 -14.67
CA ARG A 40 1.99 19.45 -14.52
C ARG A 40 1.90 18.72 -13.18
N LEU A 41 3.03 18.56 -12.47
CA LEU A 41 3.05 17.84 -11.20
C LEU A 41 2.12 18.45 -10.16
N HIS A 42 1.93 19.78 -10.09
CA HIS A 42 1.02 20.43 -9.13
C HIS A 42 -0.48 20.11 -9.35
N LYS A 43 -0.83 19.48 -10.47
CA LYS A 43 -2.20 19.06 -10.79
C LYS A 43 -2.44 17.58 -10.52
N VAL A 44 -1.39 16.79 -10.35
CA VAL A 44 -1.48 15.35 -10.12
C VAL A 44 -2.14 15.08 -8.78
N ARG A 45 -3.25 14.34 -8.79
CA ARG A 45 -3.96 13.90 -7.57
C ARG A 45 -3.83 12.40 -7.35
N LYS A 46 -3.46 11.67 -8.40
CA LYS A 46 -3.29 10.22 -8.39
C LYS A 46 -1.92 9.84 -8.94
N LEU A 47 -1.16 9.11 -8.16
CA LEU A 47 0.13 8.56 -8.56
C LEU A 47 0.02 7.04 -8.58
N LEU A 48 0.03 6.46 -9.77
CA LEU A 48 -0.14 5.03 -9.97
C LEU A 48 1.16 4.38 -10.42
N SER A 49 1.30 3.11 -10.07
CA SER A 49 2.37 2.23 -10.59
C SER A 49 3.80 2.77 -10.36
N LEU A 50 4.07 3.45 -9.24
CA LEU A 50 5.44 3.91 -8.94
C LEU A 50 6.26 2.78 -8.31
N ASP A 51 7.18 2.21 -9.08
CA ASP A 51 8.21 1.29 -8.56
C ASP A 51 9.39 2.08 -7.97
N CYS A 52 9.61 1.92 -6.66
CA CYS A 52 10.64 2.59 -5.90
C CYS A 52 12.01 1.89 -5.94
N ASN A 53 12.14 0.70 -6.55
CA ASN A 53 13.39 -0.07 -6.53
C ASN A 53 14.43 0.46 -7.53
N ASP A 54 13.98 0.88 -8.70
CA ASP A 54 14.85 1.29 -9.81
C ASP A 54 15.69 2.53 -9.46
N ASP A 55 15.09 3.48 -8.74
CA ASP A 55 15.73 4.74 -8.37
C ASP A 55 15.01 5.39 -7.18
N HIS A 56 15.35 4.90 -6.00
CA HIS A 56 14.76 5.35 -4.74
C HIS A 56 14.95 6.85 -4.47
N ILE A 57 16.03 7.47 -4.96
CA ILE A 57 16.26 8.91 -4.75
C ILE A 57 15.26 9.71 -5.59
N TRP A 58 15.14 9.37 -6.88
CA TRP A 58 14.17 10.03 -7.75
C TRP A 58 12.73 9.80 -7.29
N ALA A 59 12.39 8.56 -6.89
CA ALA A 59 11.05 8.24 -6.41
C ALA A 59 10.70 9.03 -5.14
N GLN A 60 11.65 9.18 -4.20
CA GLN A 60 11.48 10.04 -3.03
C GLN A 60 11.25 11.51 -3.42
N GLN A 61 12.06 12.07 -4.33
CA GLN A 61 11.91 13.45 -4.79
C GLN A 61 10.54 13.70 -5.43
N LEU A 62 10.07 12.76 -6.25
CA LEU A 62 8.75 12.84 -6.87
C LEU A 62 7.64 12.83 -5.80
N LEU A 63 7.74 11.95 -4.80
CA LEU A 63 6.77 11.89 -3.70
C LEU A 63 6.76 13.16 -2.86
N GLU A 64 7.92 13.74 -2.56
CA GLU A 64 8.04 14.99 -1.82
C GLU A 64 7.36 16.15 -2.54
N GLN A 65 7.56 16.30 -3.86
CA GLN A 65 6.90 17.35 -4.65
C GLN A 65 5.38 17.17 -4.70
N LEU A 66 4.89 15.93 -4.75
CA LEU A 66 3.47 15.61 -4.85
C LEU A 66 2.75 15.51 -3.49
N THR A 67 3.49 15.52 -2.39
CA THR A 67 2.97 15.36 -1.02
C THR A 67 1.76 16.25 -0.71
N PRO A 68 1.71 17.55 -1.08
CA PRO A 68 0.65 18.45 -0.64
C PRO A 68 -0.74 18.20 -1.24
N GLN A 69 -0.88 17.26 -2.18
CA GLN A 69 -2.06 17.19 -3.04
C GLN A 69 -2.47 15.77 -3.44
N LEU A 70 -1.64 14.76 -3.20
CA LEU A 70 -1.98 13.38 -3.54
C LEU A 70 -3.16 12.88 -2.70
N GLU A 71 -4.12 12.29 -3.41
CA GLU A 71 -5.33 11.67 -2.86
C GLU A 71 -5.28 10.14 -3.02
N GLU A 72 -4.60 9.65 -4.06
CA GLU A 72 -4.45 8.23 -4.37
C GLU A 72 -3.01 7.92 -4.76
N VAL A 73 -2.44 6.88 -4.14
CA VAL A 73 -1.06 6.48 -4.37
C VAL A 73 -0.96 4.95 -4.44
N GLN A 74 -0.24 4.45 -5.45
CA GLN A 74 0.19 3.05 -5.56
C GLN A 74 1.71 2.98 -5.65
N LEU A 75 2.35 2.43 -4.61
CA LEU A 75 3.80 2.26 -4.54
C LEU A 75 4.20 0.79 -4.46
N TRP A 76 5.24 0.44 -5.20
CA TRP A 76 5.86 -0.87 -5.20
C TRP A 76 7.31 -0.77 -4.73
N ASN A 77 7.81 -1.83 -4.09
CA ASN A 77 9.19 -1.93 -3.61
C ASN A 77 9.64 -0.76 -2.71
N VAL A 78 8.76 -0.30 -1.81
CA VAL A 78 9.06 0.84 -0.94
C VAL A 78 10.18 0.59 0.06
N ARG A 79 10.77 1.70 0.52
CA ARG A 79 11.83 1.79 1.55
C ARG A 79 11.39 2.78 2.61
N LYS A 80 12.15 2.90 3.71
CA LYS A 80 11.80 3.76 4.84
C LYS A 80 11.59 5.22 4.44
N CYS A 81 12.44 5.78 3.57
CA CYS A 81 12.29 7.15 3.08
C CYS A 81 10.95 7.40 2.35
N HIS A 82 10.50 6.45 1.53
CA HIS A 82 9.21 6.55 0.84
C HIS A 82 8.02 6.54 1.82
N LEU A 83 8.10 5.73 2.87
CA LEU A 83 7.06 5.69 3.93
C LEU A 83 7.00 7.01 4.72
N MET A 84 8.14 7.67 4.92
CA MET A 84 8.17 9.01 5.53
C MET A 84 7.46 10.06 4.68
N CYS A 85 7.54 10.00 3.35
CA CYS A 85 6.78 10.88 2.47
C CYS A 85 5.28 10.66 2.66
N LEU A 86 4.82 9.40 2.72
CA LEU A 86 3.41 9.06 2.91
C LEU A 86 2.81 9.62 4.20
N GLU A 87 3.57 9.60 5.32
CA GLU A 87 3.12 10.16 6.61
C GLU A 87 2.75 11.65 6.50
N ASN A 88 3.42 12.38 5.59
CA ASN A 88 3.24 13.81 5.41
C ASN A 88 2.17 14.18 4.37
N MET A 89 1.49 13.21 3.76
CA MET A 89 0.43 13.49 2.78
C MET A 89 -0.90 13.82 3.49
N PRO A 90 -1.38 15.07 3.44
CA PRO A 90 -2.55 15.49 4.22
C PRO A 90 -3.89 15.10 3.56
N HIS A 91 -3.89 14.82 2.26
CA HIS A 91 -5.10 14.53 1.49
C HIS A 91 -5.21 13.08 1.03
N LEU A 92 -4.27 12.21 1.42
CA LEU A 92 -4.24 10.82 0.98
C LEU A 92 -5.47 10.05 1.50
N ARG A 93 -6.29 9.55 0.57
CA ARG A 93 -7.51 8.77 0.83
C ARG A 93 -7.38 7.31 0.42
N LYS A 94 -6.61 7.02 -0.63
CA LYS A 94 -6.38 5.66 -1.11
C LYS A 94 -4.89 5.36 -1.18
N LEU A 95 -4.48 4.29 -0.53
CA LEU A 95 -3.09 3.84 -0.55
C LEU A 95 -3.02 2.37 -0.91
N GLN A 96 -2.23 2.06 -1.93
CA GLN A 96 -1.70 0.73 -2.16
C GLN A 96 -0.19 0.80 -1.96
N VAL A 97 0.34 0.01 -1.04
CA VAL A 97 1.75 0.05 -0.70
C VAL A 97 2.30 -1.35 -0.52
N GLU A 98 3.29 -1.68 -1.32
CA GLU A 98 4.01 -2.93 -1.25
C GLU A 98 5.51 -2.69 -1.13
N GLY A 99 6.17 -3.43 -0.24
CA GLY A 99 7.61 -3.31 -0.07
C GLY A 99 8.13 -4.19 1.05
N TRP A 100 9.14 -4.99 0.71
CA TRP A 100 9.80 -5.86 1.67
C TRP A 100 11.31 -5.69 1.57
N HIS A 101 11.80 -4.51 1.96
CA HIS A 101 13.22 -4.19 2.02
C HIS A 101 13.82 -4.64 3.36
N GLU A 102 15.08 -5.10 3.37
CA GLU A 102 15.78 -5.59 4.58
C GLU A 102 15.80 -4.56 5.72
N GLU A 103 15.91 -3.28 5.37
CA GLU A 103 15.81 -2.15 6.30
C GLU A 103 14.51 -2.18 7.11
N LEU A 104 13.37 -2.51 6.49
CA LEU A 104 12.07 -2.53 7.15
C LEU A 104 11.85 -3.77 8.02
N ASP A 105 12.61 -4.85 7.79
CA ASP A 105 12.62 -6.04 8.65
C ASP A 105 13.46 -5.81 9.92
N THR A 106 14.60 -5.13 9.76
CA THR A 106 15.56 -4.86 10.85
C THR A 106 15.11 -3.69 11.71
N GLU A 107 14.60 -2.63 11.09
CA GLU A 107 14.10 -1.44 11.76
C GLU A 107 12.74 -1.03 11.16
N PRO A 108 11.64 -1.61 11.68
CA PRO A 108 10.30 -1.29 11.20
C PRO A 108 10.01 0.21 11.29
N TYR A 109 9.44 0.78 10.24
CA TYR A 109 8.95 2.14 10.26
C TYR A 109 7.61 2.20 11.01
N ILE A 110 7.52 3.02 12.05
CA ILE A 110 6.33 3.17 12.88
C ILE A 110 5.65 4.49 12.53
N PHE A 111 4.46 4.41 11.94
CA PHE A 111 3.66 5.58 11.62
C PHE A 111 3.13 6.25 12.89
N LYS A 112 3.17 7.58 12.93
CA LYS A 112 2.59 8.38 14.02
C LYS A 112 1.06 8.33 13.95
N GLU A 113 0.43 8.18 15.11
CA GLU A 113 -1.03 8.24 15.23
C GLU A 113 -1.56 9.65 14.90
N ARG A 114 -2.58 9.76 14.04
CA ARG A 114 -3.15 11.06 13.61
C ARG A 114 -4.19 11.64 14.58
N GLY A 115 -4.16 11.27 15.86
CA GLY A 115 -4.91 11.96 16.93
C GLY A 115 -6.43 12.05 16.72
N GLY A 116 -7.05 11.03 16.14
CA GLY A 116 -8.51 10.96 15.95
C GLY A 116 -9.08 11.81 14.80
N SER A 117 -8.24 12.26 13.88
CA SER A 117 -8.70 12.90 12.65
C SER A 117 -9.42 11.90 11.73
N MET A 118 -10.66 12.23 11.34
CA MET A 118 -11.41 11.52 10.28
C MET A 118 -10.84 11.79 8.88
N ASN A 119 -9.88 12.71 8.75
CA ASN A 119 -9.14 12.95 7.52
C ASN A 119 -7.90 12.05 7.49
N GLY A 120 -8.00 10.96 6.74
CA GLY A 120 -6.96 9.97 6.56
C GLY A 120 -7.31 8.97 5.46
N ILE A 121 -6.56 7.87 5.42
CA ILE A 121 -6.74 6.81 4.44
C ILE A 121 -8.07 6.10 4.69
N GLU A 122 -8.87 5.96 3.63
CA GLU A 122 -10.16 5.28 3.62
C GLU A 122 -10.06 3.89 3.00
N PHE A 123 -9.21 3.72 1.98
CA PHE A 123 -8.88 2.43 1.38
C PHE A 123 -7.39 2.16 1.54
N LEU A 124 -7.04 1.03 2.15
CA LEU A 124 -5.66 0.61 2.33
C LEU A 124 -5.46 -0.79 1.76
N HIS A 125 -4.61 -0.91 0.75
CA HIS A 125 -3.96 -2.17 0.38
C HIS A 125 -2.53 -2.15 0.92
N VAL A 126 -2.16 -3.13 1.76
CA VAL A 126 -0.85 -3.14 2.41
C VAL A 126 -0.17 -4.51 2.37
N PHE A 127 1.05 -4.50 1.82
CA PHE A 127 1.99 -5.61 1.87
C PHE A 127 3.38 -5.11 2.33
N LEU A 128 3.50 -4.91 3.64
CA LEU A 128 4.72 -4.47 4.34
C LEU A 128 5.06 -5.43 5.49
N PRO A 129 6.27 -5.35 6.09
CA PRO A 129 6.57 -6.08 7.32
C PRO A 129 5.52 -5.86 8.40
N LYS A 130 5.30 -6.89 9.23
CA LYS A 130 4.18 -6.97 10.17
C LYS A 130 4.02 -5.72 11.05
N GLU A 131 5.09 -5.25 11.68
CA GLU A 131 5.00 -4.11 12.61
C GLU A 131 4.72 -2.80 11.86
N THR A 132 5.35 -2.60 10.69
CA THR A 132 5.07 -1.46 9.80
C THR A 132 3.61 -1.44 9.35
N SER A 133 3.09 -2.57 8.85
CA SER A 133 1.70 -2.72 8.45
C SER A 133 0.73 -2.40 9.59
N LEU A 134 0.96 -2.94 10.79
CA LEU A 134 0.08 -2.71 11.94
C LEU A 134 0.10 -1.25 12.41
N SER A 135 1.27 -0.59 12.41
CA SER A 135 1.37 0.82 12.77
C SER A 135 0.65 1.72 11.74
N LEU A 136 0.74 1.41 10.44
CA LEU A 136 0.01 2.12 9.39
C LEU A 136 -1.51 1.96 9.56
N ILE A 137 -1.98 0.73 9.83
CA ILE A 137 -3.40 0.46 10.08
C ILE A 137 -3.87 1.20 11.34
N ALA A 138 -3.07 1.21 12.42
CA ALA A 138 -3.42 1.92 13.65
C ALA A 138 -3.46 3.44 13.45
N ALA A 139 -2.50 4.00 12.74
CA ALA A 139 -2.43 5.44 12.46
C ALA A 139 -3.66 5.97 11.70
N HIS A 140 -4.31 5.11 10.92
CA HIS A 140 -5.47 5.45 10.10
C HIS A 140 -6.76 4.71 10.49
N GLY A 141 -6.79 4.00 11.61
CA GLY A 141 -7.89 3.08 11.91
C GLY A 141 -9.27 3.74 12.01
N GLN A 142 -9.30 5.01 12.42
CA GLN A 142 -10.54 5.78 12.48
C GLN A 142 -11.06 6.24 11.12
N SER A 143 -10.19 6.46 10.12
CA SER A 143 -10.63 6.85 8.77
C SER A 143 -10.86 5.65 7.85
N LEU A 144 -10.30 4.49 8.19
CA LEU A 144 -10.26 3.33 7.33
C LEU A 144 -11.64 2.68 7.17
N LYS A 145 -12.07 2.52 5.91
CA LYS A 145 -13.33 1.88 5.50
C LYS A 145 -13.08 0.49 4.93
N GLU A 146 -12.03 0.36 4.13
CA GLU A 146 -11.67 -0.86 3.42
C GLU A 146 -10.19 -1.18 3.61
N LEU A 147 -9.91 -2.44 3.96
CA LEU A 147 -8.55 -2.93 4.18
C LEU A 147 -8.30 -4.20 3.37
N GLU A 148 -7.36 -4.16 2.45
CA GLU A 148 -6.72 -5.35 1.89
C GLU A 148 -5.41 -5.62 2.60
N LEU A 149 -5.34 -6.76 3.28
CA LEU A 149 -4.21 -7.14 4.09
C LEU A 149 -3.60 -8.44 3.59
N PHE A 150 -2.31 -8.41 3.26
CA PHE A 150 -1.59 -9.62 2.94
C PHE A 150 -1.33 -10.46 4.19
N VAL A 151 -1.83 -11.70 4.19
CA VAL A 151 -1.82 -12.57 5.37
C VAL A 151 -1.30 -13.96 5.02
N GLY A 152 -0.20 -14.35 5.66
CA GLY A 152 0.31 -15.72 5.59
C GLY A 152 -0.45 -16.66 6.52
N LEU A 153 -0.67 -17.91 6.09
CA LEU A 153 -1.12 -18.98 6.99
C LEU A 153 0.05 -19.63 7.76
N LYS A 154 1.28 -19.45 7.27
CA LYS A 154 2.52 -19.83 7.95
C LYS A 154 3.12 -18.60 8.64
N LEU A 155 3.71 -18.81 9.82
CA LEU A 155 4.33 -17.73 10.62
C LEU A 155 5.52 -17.08 9.90
N ARG A 156 6.27 -17.86 9.11
CA ARG A 156 7.49 -17.40 8.45
C ARG A 156 7.66 -17.96 7.06
N LEU A 157 8.12 -17.11 6.15
CA LEU A 157 8.65 -17.49 4.83
C LEU A 157 9.93 -16.72 4.56
N ASN A 158 11.03 -17.41 4.28
CA ASN A 158 12.32 -16.75 4.01
C ASN A 158 12.70 -15.74 5.13
N GLY A 159 12.41 -16.08 6.39
CA GLY A 159 12.63 -15.21 7.56
C GLY A 159 11.50 -14.18 7.84
N ARG A 160 10.69 -13.86 6.84
CA ARG A 160 9.62 -12.85 6.85
C ARG A 160 8.46 -13.24 7.75
N GLN A 161 8.05 -12.37 8.65
CA GLN A 161 6.93 -12.62 9.56
C GLN A 161 5.61 -12.05 9.04
N TRP A 162 4.61 -12.92 8.89
CA TRP A 162 3.28 -12.53 8.43
C TRP A 162 2.34 -12.23 9.60
N ILE A 163 1.37 -11.36 9.36
CA ILE A 163 0.24 -11.18 10.28
C ILE A 163 -0.67 -12.40 10.13
N SER A 164 -0.68 -13.28 11.13
CA SER A 164 -1.37 -14.58 11.03
C SER A 164 -2.07 -14.95 12.34
N LYS A 165 -1.33 -14.97 13.45
CA LYS A 165 -1.88 -15.21 14.79
C LYS A 165 -2.47 -13.96 15.39
N ASP A 166 -3.62 -14.13 16.05
CA ASP A 166 -4.34 -13.08 16.76
C ASP A 166 -4.71 -11.86 15.90
N LEU A 167 -4.85 -12.06 14.58
CA LEU A 167 -5.18 -10.99 13.63
C LEU A 167 -6.39 -10.18 14.10
N ALA A 168 -7.48 -10.85 14.52
CA ALA A 168 -8.67 -10.18 15.06
C ALA A 168 -8.36 -9.28 16.26
N LYS A 169 -7.53 -9.75 17.21
CA LYS A 169 -7.15 -8.97 18.41
C LYS A 169 -6.30 -7.76 18.04
N ARG A 170 -5.40 -7.91 17.07
CA ARG A 170 -4.52 -6.83 16.58
C ARG A 170 -5.31 -5.78 15.81
N LEU A 171 -6.19 -6.20 14.91
CA LEU A 171 -7.09 -5.31 14.19
C LEU A 171 -8.03 -4.56 15.15
N TRP A 172 -8.54 -5.24 16.18
CA TRP A 172 -9.33 -4.59 17.23
C TRP A 172 -8.55 -3.44 17.91
N SER A 173 -7.27 -3.65 18.25
CA SER A 173 -6.46 -2.60 18.88
C SER A 173 -6.11 -1.42 17.96
N CYS A 174 -6.32 -1.54 16.65
CA CYS A 174 -6.06 -0.47 15.70
C CYS A 174 -7.20 0.57 15.61
N GLY A 175 -8.32 0.41 16.33
CA GLY A 175 -9.40 1.40 16.34
C GLY A 175 -10.23 1.46 15.06
N LEU A 176 -10.48 0.30 14.43
CA LEU A 176 -11.18 0.13 13.14
C LEU A 176 -12.70 0.31 13.24
N HIS A 177 -13.14 1.46 13.73
CA HIS A 177 -14.55 1.73 14.04
C HIS A 177 -15.41 1.97 12.80
N ASN A 178 -14.83 2.52 11.73
CA ASN A 178 -15.53 2.84 10.48
C ASN A 178 -15.30 1.81 9.37
N MET A 179 -14.59 0.71 9.68
CA MET A 179 -14.24 -0.30 8.69
C MET A 179 -15.47 -1.15 8.36
N SER A 180 -15.77 -1.26 7.07
CA SER A 180 -16.86 -2.09 6.52
C SER A 180 -16.35 -3.33 5.80
N GLY A 181 -15.13 -3.31 5.27
CA GLY A 181 -14.55 -4.39 4.46
C GLY A 181 -13.14 -4.78 4.87
N LEU A 182 -12.89 -6.07 4.99
CA LEU A 182 -11.56 -6.67 5.18
C LEU A 182 -11.34 -7.78 4.14
N VAL A 183 -10.24 -7.67 3.40
CA VAL A 183 -9.81 -8.61 2.38
C VAL A 183 -8.52 -9.27 2.81
N LEU A 184 -8.55 -10.59 2.96
CA LEU A 184 -7.37 -11.38 3.23
C LEU A 184 -6.71 -11.75 1.90
N ARG A 185 -5.62 -11.06 1.57
CA ARG A 185 -4.82 -11.34 0.37
C ARG A 185 -3.85 -12.48 0.65
N ARG A 186 -3.85 -13.49 -0.22
CA ARG A 186 -3.05 -14.71 -0.06
C ARG A 186 -2.03 -14.82 -1.18
N GLY A 187 -0.80 -15.23 -0.80
CA GLY A 187 0.25 -15.58 -1.76
C GLY A 187 -0.14 -16.76 -2.67
N ASP A 188 0.65 -16.96 -3.72
CA ASP A 188 0.38 -17.98 -4.75
C ASP A 188 0.30 -19.40 -4.13
N GLU A 189 -0.61 -20.21 -4.66
CA GLU A 189 -0.88 -21.58 -4.25
C GLU A 189 0.32 -22.49 -4.45
N ARG A 190 1.20 -22.17 -5.41
CA ARG A 190 2.42 -22.94 -5.70
C ARG A 190 3.33 -23.13 -4.49
N GLU A 191 3.19 -22.28 -3.49
CA GLU A 191 3.98 -22.30 -2.28
C GLU A 191 3.23 -22.95 -1.08
N GLY A 192 2.04 -23.49 -1.34
CA GLY A 192 1.17 -24.13 -0.34
C GLY A 192 0.61 -23.14 0.68
N PHE A 193 0.34 -21.90 0.26
CA PHE A 193 -0.06 -20.80 1.14
C PHE A 193 -1.55 -20.62 1.35
N HIS A 194 -2.37 -21.47 0.74
CA HIS A 194 -3.81 -21.38 0.85
C HIS A 194 -4.50 -22.75 1.04
N PRO A 195 -4.21 -23.50 2.13
CA PRO A 195 -5.09 -24.59 2.55
C PRO A 195 -6.49 -24.04 2.85
N THR A 196 -7.45 -24.40 2.00
CA THR A 196 -8.83 -23.88 1.99
C THR A 196 -9.50 -24.01 3.36
N ASP A 197 -9.37 -25.17 4.01
CA ASP A 197 -9.91 -25.46 5.35
C ASP A 197 -9.41 -24.47 6.42
N ARG A 198 -8.11 -24.16 6.41
CA ARG A 198 -7.51 -23.20 7.34
C ARG A 198 -7.90 -21.76 7.00
N CYS A 199 -8.02 -21.44 5.72
CA CYS A 199 -8.46 -20.11 5.29
C CYS A 199 -9.91 -19.87 5.74
N GLU A 200 -10.82 -20.81 5.46
CA GLU A 200 -12.21 -20.77 5.90
C GLU A 200 -12.33 -20.64 7.42
N ALA A 201 -11.55 -21.43 8.17
CA ALA A 201 -11.51 -21.33 9.63
C ALA A 201 -11.05 -19.94 10.11
N GLN A 202 -10.05 -19.35 9.46
CA GLN A 202 -9.57 -17.99 9.80
C GLN A 202 -10.63 -16.93 9.47
N VAL A 203 -11.24 -16.99 8.29
CA VAL A 203 -12.32 -16.08 7.86
C VAL A 203 -13.51 -16.18 8.83
N LYS A 204 -13.96 -17.39 9.16
CA LYS A 204 -15.04 -17.63 10.12
C LYS A 204 -14.71 -17.07 11.50
N CYS A 205 -13.47 -17.25 11.97
CA CYS A 205 -13.00 -16.70 13.24
C CYS A 205 -13.03 -15.16 13.23
N LEU A 206 -12.59 -14.52 12.14
CA LEU A 206 -12.64 -13.07 11.99
C LEU A 206 -14.08 -12.55 11.95
N LYS A 207 -14.95 -13.15 11.15
CA LYS A 207 -16.39 -12.82 11.10
C LYS A 207 -17.04 -12.91 12.48
N SER A 208 -16.68 -13.93 13.26
CA SER A 208 -17.20 -14.09 14.64
C SER A 208 -16.68 -13.02 15.61
N LYS A 209 -15.46 -12.52 15.44
CA LYS A 209 -14.83 -11.55 16.35
C LYS A 209 -15.05 -10.09 15.92
N LEU A 210 -15.35 -9.86 14.65
CA LEU A 210 -15.53 -8.57 14.02
C LEU A 210 -16.86 -8.56 13.22
N PRO A 211 -18.01 -8.75 13.88
CA PRO A 211 -19.29 -8.98 13.19
C PRO A 211 -19.80 -7.79 12.37
N TRP A 212 -19.26 -6.58 12.55
CA TRP A 212 -19.63 -5.40 11.76
C TRP A 212 -18.81 -5.23 10.47
N ILE A 213 -17.75 -6.03 10.28
CA ILE A 213 -16.89 -6.00 9.10
C ILE A 213 -17.20 -7.20 8.21
N SER A 214 -17.38 -6.94 6.93
CA SER A 214 -17.43 -7.99 5.92
C SER A 214 -16.02 -8.51 5.65
N VAL A 215 -15.79 -9.80 5.89
CA VAL A 215 -14.46 -10.42 5.74
C VAL A 215 -14.46 -11.37 4.55
N TYR A 216 -13.51 -11.20 3.65
CA TYR A 216 -13.36 -11.99 2.43
C TYR A 216 -11.94 -12.54 2.30
N CYS A 217 -11.79 -13.61 1.53
CA CYS A 217 -10.48 -14.07 1.05
C CYS A 217 -10.45 -13.95 -0.47
N ASP A 218 -9.38 -13.39 -1.01
CA ASP A 218 -9.22 -13.14 -2.44
C ASP A 218 -9.08 -14.39 -3.31
N LYS A 219 -8.87 -15.56 -2.70
CA LYS A 219 -8.79 -16.86 -3.39
C LYS A 219 -10.04 -17.71 -3.25
N CYS A 220 -10.76 -17.60 -2.13
CA CYS A 220 -11.94 -18.45 -1.88
C CYS A 220 -13.22 -17.90 -2.52
N GLU A 221 -13.39 -16.58 -2.54
CA GLU A 221 -14.66 -15.93 -2.85
C GLU A 221 -14.44 -14.85 -3.91
N SER A 222 -15.40 -14.69 -4.82
CA SER A 222 -15.44 -13.52 -5.69
C SER A 222 -15.71 -12.29 -4.85
N ILE A 223 -14.85 -11.31 -5.02
CA ILE A 223 -14.84 -10.14 -4.17
C ILE A 223 -15.81 -9.08 -4.76
N PRO A 224 -16.74 -8.50 -3.99
CA PRO A 224 -17.87 -7.73 -4.56
C PRO A 224 -17.57 -6.26 -4.91
N TRP A 225 -16.32 -5.88 -5.23
CA TRP A 225 -15.96 -4.49 -5.54
C TRP A 225 -15.37 -4.31 -6.94
#